data_AF-A0AAD7IZJ6-F1
#
_entry.id   AF-A0AAD7IZJ6-F1
#
_cell.length_a   1.000
_cell.length_b   1.000
_cell.length_c   1.000
_cell.angle_alpha   90.00
_cell.angle_beta   90.00
_cell.angle_gamma   90.00
#
_symmetry.space_group_name_H-M   'P 1'
#
loop_
_entity.id
_entity.type
_entity.pdbx_description
1 polymer ?
#
loop_
_entity_poly.entity_id
_entity_poly.type
_entity_poly.pdbx_seq_one_letter_code
_entity_poly.pdbx_strand_id
1 'polypeptide(L)'
;MSSESQIAAELYGHRFTNAWILVPFVVLSYDHLLTLESEINFVWKRPKRLSFFLFITLRYVSPLNNIGMIALNFGNVPLEKYIFPTNGNFVAP
;
A
#
# COMPACT_ATOMS: atom_id res chain seq x y z
N MET A 1 -9.96 19.84 -26.64
CA MET A 1 -9.52 19.78 -25.24
C MET A 1 -8.00 19.80 -25.26
N SER A 2 -7.35 20.85 -24.73
CA SER A 2 -5.91 21.14 -24.93
C SER A 2 -5.02 20.06 -24.28
N SER A 3 -3.89 19.73 -24.90
CA SER A 3 -2.89 18.76 -24.38
C SER A 3 -2.42 19.09 -22.95
N GLU A 4 -2.36 20.37 -22.59
CA GLU A 4 -2.01 20.83 -21.24
C GLU A 4 -3.04 20.40 -20.18
N SER A 5 -4.33 20.35 -20.54
CA SER A 5 -5.39 19.90 -19.64
C SER A 5 -5.34 18.40 -19.35
N GLN A 6 -4.80 17.61 -20.29
CA GLN A 6 -4.60 16.17 -20.12
C GLN A 6 -3.45 15.88 -19.16
N ILE A 7 -2.30 16.55 -19.34
CA ILE A 7 -1.13 16.40 -18.47
C ILE A 7 -1.45 16.78 -17.02
N ALA A 8 -2.20 17.87 -16.82
CA ALA A 8 -2.64 18.27 -15.49
C ALA A 8 -3.50 17.18 -14.82
N ALA A 9 -4.48 16.63 -15.55
CA ALA A 9 -5.36 15.58 -15.03
C ALA A 9 -4.59 14.31 -14.62
N GLU A 10 -3.61 13.89 -15.42
CA GLU A 10 -2.75 12.75 -15.11
C GLU A 10 -1.90 12.99 -13.85
N LEU A 11 -1.29 14.16 -13.73
CA LEU A 11 -0.49 14.53 -12.55
C LEU A 11 -1.34 14.54 -11.27
N TYR A 12 -2.57 15.05 -11.36
CA TYR A 12 -3.51 15.04 -10.23
C TYR A 12 -3.91 13.63 -9.83
N GLY A 13 -4.20 12.74 -10.80
CA GLY A 13 -4.54 11.35 -10.52
C GLY A 13 -3.40 10.59 -9.82
N HIS A 14 -2.17 10.80 -10.26
CA HIS A 14 -1.00 10.18 -9.64
C HIS A 14 -0.79 10.65 -8.19
N ARG A 15 -0.88 11.96 -7.94
CA ARG A 15 -0.76 12.52 -6.59
C ARG A 15 -1.85 12.01 -5.65
N PHE A 16 -3.08 11.92 -6.15
CA PHE A 16 -4.20 11.39 -5.38
C PHE A 16 -3.97 9.93 -5.00
N THR A 17 -3.50 9.11 -5.95
CA THR A 17 -3.21 7.68 -5.73
C THR A 17 -2.13 7.50 -4.66
N ASN A 18 -1.06 8.28 -4.70
CA ASN A 18 0.01 8.22 -3.71
C ASN A 18 -0.49 8.60 -2.31
N ALA A 19 -1.28 9.67 -2.21
CA ALA A 19 -1.87 10.08 -0.94
C ALA A 19 -2.81 8.99 -0.38
N TRP A 20 -3.63 8.39 -1.25
CA TRP A 20 -4.57 7.35 -0.87
C TRP A 20 -3.91 6.08 -0.33
N ILE A 21 -2.68 5.76 -0.77
CA ILE A 21 -1.90 4.62 -0.28
C ILE A 21 -1.17 4.97 1.03
N LEU A 22 -0.62 6.18 1.14
CA LEU A 22 0.19 6.57 2.29
C LEU A 22 -0.63 6.87 3.55
N VAL A 23 -1.78 7.51 3.41
CA VAL A 23 -2.66 7.86 4.54
C VAL A 23 -3.06 6.65 5.39
N PRO A 24 -3.64 5.57 4.84
CA PRO A 24 -4.01 4.41 5.63
C PRO A 24 -2.79 3.72 6.26
N PHE A 25 -1.65 3.68 5.56
CA PHE A 25 -0.43 3.12 6.12
C PHE A 25 0.05 3.87 7.37
N VAL A 26 0.05 5.21 7.33
CA VAL A 26 0.44 6.04 8.49
C VAL A 26 -0.55 5.85 9.64
N VAL A 27 -1.86 5.87 9.35
CA VAL A 27 -2.90 5.71 10.38
C VAL A 27 -2.84 4.33 11.03
N LEU A 28 -2.71 3.25 10.24
CA LEU A 28 -2.54 1.90 10.79
C LEU A 28 -1.25 1.78 11.60
N SER A 29 -0.13 2.33 11.11
CA SER A 29 1.14 2.26 11.83
C SER A 29 1.05 2.99 13.18
N TYR A 30 0.38 4.14 13.20
CA TYR A 30 0.17 4.91 14.42
C TYR A 30 -0.73 4.18 15.43
N ASP A 31 -1.83 3.59 14.97
CA ASP A 31 -2.70 2.74 15.81
C ASP A 31 -1.92 1.56 16.41
N HIS A 32 -1.11 0.87 15.59
CA HIS A 32 -0.28 -0.24 16.06
C HIS A 32 0.74 0.19 17.10
N LEU A 33 1.39 1.35 16.94
CA LEU A 33 2.35 1.86 17.93
C LEU A 33 1.68 2.16 19.27
N LEU A 34 0.46 2.72 19.25
CA LEU A 34 -0.30 3.00 20.47
C LEU A 34 -0.73 1.72 21.20
N THR A 35 -1.13 0.68 20.47
CA THR A 35 -1.56 -0.58 21.11
C THR A 35 -0.41 -1.52 21.44
N LEU A 36 0.79 -1.31 20.88
CA LEU A 36 1.94 -2.19 21.02
C LEU A 36 2.31 -2.46 22.48
N GLU A 37 2.30 -1.43 23.33
CA GLU A 37 2.63 -1.58 24.75
C GLU A 37 1.67 -2.54 25.46
N SER A 38 0.37 -2.36 25.21
CA SER A 38 -0.66 -3.25 25.74
C SER A 38 -0.52 -4.67 25.17
N GLU A 39 -0.22 -4.80 23.89
CA GLU A 39 -0.03 -6.09 23.24
C GLU A 39 1.14 -6.85 23.86
N ILE A 40 2.30 -6.22 24.03
CA ILE A 40 3.47 -6.85 24.64
C ILE A 40 3.13 -7.36 26.05
N ASN A 41 2.41 -6.55 26.83
CA ASN A 41 2.06 -6.91 28.21
C ASN A 41 1.01 -8.03 28.30
N PHE A 42 0.00 -8.04 27.44
CA PHE A 42 -1.13 -8.97 27.55
C PHE A 42 -1.04 -10.18 26.62
N VAL A 43 -0.38 -10.05 25.47
CA VAL A 43 -0.37 -11.04 24.39
C VAL A 43 0.98 -11.74 24.35
N TRP A 44 2.09 -11.01 24.45
CA TRP A 44 3.44 -11.57 24.28
C TRP A 44 4.00 -12.24 25.53
N LYS A 45 3.60 -11.78 26.73
CA LYS A 45 4.02 -12.38 28.02
C LYS A 45 3.22 -13.62 28.43
N ARG A 46 2.10 -13.92 27.78
CA ARG A 46 1.24 -15.08 28.07
C ARG A 46 1.72 -16.33 27.31
N PRO A 47 1.40 -17.54 27.77
CA PRO A 47 1.66 -18.76 27.01
C PRO A 47 0.95 -18.69 25.64
N LYS A 48 1.73 -18.87 24.57
CA LYS A 48 1.27 -18.73 23.17
C LYS A 48 0.22 -19.79 22.83
N ARG A 49 -1.06 -19.39 22.84
CA ARG A 49 -2.21 -20.20 22.42
C ARG A 49 -2.59 -19.88 20.97
N LEU A 50 -3.49 -20.67 20.38
CA LEU A 50 -3.99 -20.46 19.01
C LEU A 50 -4.50 -19.01 18.78
N SER A 51 -5.16 -18.42 19.79
CA SER A 51 -5.65 -17.03 19.75
C SER A 51 -4.55 -16.00 19.56
N PHE A 52 -3.32 -16.26 20.03
CA PHE A 52 -2.16 -15.39 19.81
C PHE A 52 -1.77 -15.36 18.32
N PHE A 53 -1.72 -16.53 17.68
CA PHE A 53 -1.43 -16.62 16.25
C PHE A 53 -2.55 -16.00 15.41
N LEU A 54 -3.82 -16.24 15.76
CA LEU A 54 -4.95 -15.64 15.06
C LEU A 54 -4.92 -14.10 15.16
N PHE A 55 -4.61 -13.57 16.35
CA PHE A 55 -4.46 -12.15 16.60
C PHE A 55 -3.33 -11.54 15.76
N ILE A 56 -2.15 -12.16 15.75
CA ILE A 56 -1.02 -11.67 14.95
C ILE A 56 -1.34 -11.74 13.45
N THR A 57 -1.91 -12.83 12.96
CA THR A 57 -2.25 -12.93 11.54
C THR A 57 -3.24 -11.84 11.14
N LEU A 58 -4.33 -11.68 11.88
CA LEU A 58 -5.34 -10.66 11.55
C LEU A 58 -4.79 -9.23 11.69
N ARG A 59 -3.94 -8.97 12.69
CA ARG A 59 -3.41 -7.63 12.97
C ARG A 59 -2.26 -7.22 12.07
N TYR A 60 -1.41 -8.15 11.62
CA TYR A 60 -0.22 -7.83 10.81
C TYR A 60 -0.43 -8.03 9.30
N VAL A 61 -1.47 -8.75 8.87
CA VAL A 61 -1.80 -8.89 7.43
C VAL A 61 -2.15 -7.53 6.79
N SER A 62 -2.91 -6.66 7.48
CA SER A 62 -3.25 -5.33 6.93
C SER A 62 -2.02 -4.43 6.74
N PRO A 63 -1.12 -4.26 7.73
CA PRO A 63 0.14 -3.56 7.53
C PRO A 63 1.00 -4.16 6.41
N LEU A 64 1.11 -5.50 6.34
CA LEU A 64 1.88 -6.18 5.29
C LEU A 64 1.33 -5.91 3.89
N ASN A 65 0.00 -5.92 3.74
CA ASN A 65 -0.65 -5.56 2.48
C ASN A 65 -0.34 -4.11 2.08
N ASN A 66 -0.42 -3.17 3.02
CA ASN A 66 -0.10 -1.76 2.76
C ASN A 66 1.38 -1.56 2.38
N ILE A 67 2.30 -2.27 3.04
CA ILE A 67 3.74 -2.26 2.69
C ILE A 67 3.95 -2.80 1.27
N GLY A 68 3.28 -3.89 0.91
CA GLY A 68 3.33 -4.45 -0.45
C GLY A 68 2.84 -3.46 -1.51
N MET A 69 1.73 -2.78 -1.24
CA MET A 69 1.18 -1.76 -2.14
C MET A 69 2.13 -0.57 -2.30
N ILE A 70 2.75 -0.10 -1.22
CA ILE A 70 3.76 0.96 -1.28
C ILE A 70 4.99 0.48 -2.07
N ALA A 71 5.48 -0.72 -1.82
CA ALA A 71 6.63 -1.27 -2.52
C ALA A 71 6.39 -1.42 -4.02
N LEU A 72 5.18 -1.83 -4.44
CA LEU A 72 4.82 -1.91 -5.86
C LEU A 72 4.63 -0.54 -6.50
N ASN A 73 4.12 0.44 -5.76
CA ASN A 73 3.84 1.77 -6.30
C ASN A 73 5.10 2.65 -6.40
N PHE A 74 6.02 2.52 -5.44
CA PHE A 74 7.25 3.33 -5.36
C PHE A 74 8.52 2.57 -5.74
N GLY A 75 8.53 1.24 -5.63
CA GLY A 75 9.69 0.41 -5.93
C GLY A 75 9.72 0.02 -7.39
N ASN A 76 9.96 0.97 -8.29
CA ASN A 76 10.42 0.80 -9.68
C ASN A 76 10.17 -0.60 -10.32
N VAL A 77 8.92 -1.04 -10.33
CA VAL A 77 8.48 -2.13 -11.20
C VAL A 77 8.50 -1.54 -12.62
N PRO A 78 9.07 -2.23 -13.62
CA PRO A 78 9.18 -1.67 -14.96
C PRO A 78 7.79 -1.22 -15.43
N LEU A 79 7.64 0.10 -15.58
CA LEU A 79 6.42 0.79 -16.00
C LEU A 79 6.01 0.42 -17.44
N GLU A 80 6.80 -0.42 -18.12
CA GLU A 80 6.56 -0.95 -19.46
C GLU A 80 5.18 -1.62 -19.60
N LYS A 81 4.57 -2.10 -18.51
CA LYS A 81 3.24 -2.72 -18.55
C LYS A 81 2.05 -1.74 -18.54
N TYR A 82 2.27 -0.44 -18.32
CA TYR A 82 1.22 0.59 -18.30
C TYR A 82 1.42 1.70 -19.33
N ILE A 83 2.34 1.53 -20.29
CA ILE A 83 2.47 2.45 -21.42
C ILE A 83 1.23 2.31 -22.29
N PHE A 84 0.33 3.29 -22.19
CA PHE A 84 -0.76 3.50 -23.13
C PHE A 84 -0.19 3.49 -24.55
N PRO A 85 -0.82 2.78 -25.51
CA PRO A 85 -0.39 2.82 -26.90
C PRO A 85 -0.62 4.24 -27.42
N THR A 86 0.44 5.06 -27.47
CA THR A 86 0.36 6.38 -28.08
C THR A 86 0.34 6.30 -29.60
N ASN A 87 0.68 5.15 -30.19
CA ASN A 87 0.64 4.92 -31.63
C ASN A 87 0.14 3.49 -31.89
N GLY A 88 -0.94 3.33 -32.67
CA GLY A 88 -1.71 2.09 -32.86
C GLY A 88 -1.02 0.89 -33.52
N ASN A 89 0.18 0.51 -33.09
CA ASN A 89 0.85 -0.70 -33.52
C ASN A 89 0.99 -1.65 -32.31
N PHE A 90 0.05 -2.57 -32.20
CA PHE A 90 0.13 -3.71 -31.28
C PHE A 90 1.26 -4.63 -31.73
N VAL A 91 2.29 -4.80 -30.89
CA VAL A 91 3.28 -5.87 -31.06
C VAL A 91 3.19 -6.77 -29.84
N ALA A 92 2.50 -7.89 -30.02
CA ALA A 92 2.57 -9.04 -29.11
C ALA A 92 3.82 -9.89 -29.46
N PRO A 93 4.30 -10.73 -28.52
CA PRO A 93 5.48 -11.57 -28.71
C PRO A 93 5.40 -12.48 -29.95
#